data_AF-A0AAV3F456-F1
#
_entry.id   AF-A0AAV3F456-F1
#
_cell.length_a   1.000
_cell.length_b   1.000
_cell.length_c   1.000
_cell.angle_alpha   90.00
_cell.angle_beta   90.00
_cell.angle_gamma   90.00
#
_symmetry.space_group_name_H-M   'P 1'
#
loop_
_entity.id
_entity.type
_entity.pdbx_description
1 polymer ?
#
loop_
_entity_poly.entity_id
_entity_poly.type
_entity_poly.pdbx_seq_one_letter_code
_entity_poly.pdbx_strand_id
1 'polypeptide(L)'
;MDDIKNNLQEIKEYTMDRLKMPIFFYYFVLLAVWNWDIILLVLKSEASIESIILKIKNDKFESGRYLYPLVIAIGGNIVFPLIMYGIDFPLSWINKGRNQKTSEVELAKAKIEHNIQQERTGSVTLDALNIQLKVLNQDKISLTKALDETSKKLDINENTLEEKNNSLTIKEDEISELKQIVLSYESSIGFYDFSEEINNFSELLQFFIKKELTEEGILTLLNKIFNENNHSTKVTIENVKGYDILLRSKIIREYIDGNITYIKLLPSGIKFMYWLGGMISDQNDGTEILRIFDKIKEANLVNAFENTAINIKKGIALKESQKGLNLFLSLGLMDFESFSDYDNTTKYFLTDIGEKILLKISLKN
;
A
#
# COMPACT_ATOMS: atom_id res chain seq x y z
N MET A 1 -53.86 10.98 46.18
CA MET A 1 -53.70 12.31 45.52
C MET A 1 -53.17 12.16 44.10
N ASP A 2 -52.33 11.14 43.84
CA ASP A 2 -51.76 10.91 42.51
C ASP A 2 -52.79 10.44 41.48
N ASP A 3 -53.82 9.68 41.87
CA ASP A 3 -54.91 9.28 40.98
C ASP A 3 -55.72 10.48 40.42
N ILE A 4 -55.89 11.54 41.21
CA ILE A 4 -56.60 12.76 40.77
C ILE A 4 -55.71 13.57 39.80
N LYS A 5 -54.39 13.59 40.03
CA LYS A 5 -53.43 14.23 39.13
C LYS A 5 -53.32 13.48 37.80
N ASN A 6 -53.30 12.16 37.82
CA ASN A 6 -53.26 11.34 36.61
C ASN A 6 -54.57 11.49 35.81
N ASN A 7 -55.73 11.49 36.45
CA ASN A 7 -57.00 11.74 35.77
C ASN A 7 -57.07 13.15 35.15
N LEU A 8 -56.55 14.18 35.84
CA LEU A 8 -56.46 15.54 35.28
C LEU A 8 -55.50 15.63 34.09
N GLN A 9 -54.41 14.86 34.12
CA GLN A 9 -53.45 14.82 33.03
C GLN A 9 -54.01 14.06 31.82
N GLU A 10 -54.73 12.96 32.03
CA GLU A 10 -55.46 12.25 30.97
C GLU A 10 -56.57 13.12 30.35
N ILE A 11 -57.33 13.87 31.15
CA ILE A 11 -58.31 14.84 30.63
C ILE A 11 -57.61 15.93 29.81
N LYS A 12 -56.46 16.45 30.29
CA LYS A 12 -55.69 17.45 29.56
C LYS A 12 -55.20 16.89 28.22
N GLU A 13 -54.66 15.68 28.19
CA GLU A 13 -54.16 15.03 26.97
C GLU A 13 -55.29 14.68 26.00
N TYR A 14 -56.42 14.15 26.49
CA TYR A 14 -57.61 13.85 25.69
C TYR A 14 -58.27 15.12 25.13
N THR A 15 -58.31 16.20 25.93
CA THR A 15 -58.81 17.51 25.49
C THR A 15 -57.85 18.12 24.47
N MET A 16 -56.54 17.96 24.65
CA MET A 16 -55.50 18.44 23.74
C MET A 16 -55.50 17.69 22.41
N ASP A 17 -55.74 16.37 22.41
CA ASP A 17 -55.89 15.57 21.19
C ASP A 17 -57.22 15.81 20.45
N ARG A 18 -58.31 16.12 21.17
CA ARG A 18 -59.54 16.60 20.53
C ARG A 18 -59.46 18.03 20.03
N LEU A 19 -58.68 18.89 20.69
CA LEU A 19 -58.30 20.22 20.19
C LEU A 19 -57.41 20.14 18.94
N LYS A 20 -56.68 19.03 18.74
CA LYS A 20 -55.91 18.77 17.50
C LYS A 20 -56.80 18.40 16.31
N MET A 21 -58.00 17.84 16.52
CA MET A 21 -59.00 17.86 15.45
C MET A 21 -59.41 19.31 15.26
N PRO A 22 -59.18 19.90 14.07
CA PRO A 22 -59.29 21.33 13.93
C PRO A 22 -60.72 21.72 14.28
N ILE A 23 -60.90 22.61 15.26
CA ILE A 23 -62.18 23.25 15.59
C ILE A 23 -62.91 23.68 14.32
N PHE A 24 -62.13 24.04 13.29
CA PHE A 24 -62.57 24.29 11.93
C PHE A 24 -63.44 23.17 11.34
N PHE A 25 -63.13 21.88 11.45
CA PHE A 25 -63.95 20.81 10.88
C PHE A 25 -65.35 20.75 11.51
N TYR A 26 -65.42 20.77 12.84
CA TYR A 26 -66.71 20.79 13.56
C TYR A 26 -67.50 22.07 13.25
N TYR A 27 -66.80 23.21 13.20
CA TYR A 27 -67.37 24.48 12.78
C TYR A 27 -67.88 24.44 11.33
N PHE A 28 -67.15 23.85 10.38
CA PHE A 28 -67.58 23.73 8.99
C PHE A 28 -68.82 22.85 8.84
N VAL A 29 -68.88 21.72 9.56
CA VAL A 29 -70.07 20.86 9.58
C VAL A 29 -71.26 21.61 10.17
N LEU A 30 -71.07 22.29 11.32
CA LEU A 30 -72.12 23.10 11.91
C LEU A 30 -72.55 24.24 11.01
N LEU A 31 -71.62 24.92 10.35
CA LEU A 31 -71.90 26.02 9.43
C LEU A 31 -72.67 25.53 8.20
N ALA A 32 -72.33 24.35 7.67
CA ALA A 32 -73.07 23.73 6.58
C ALA A 32 -74.49 23.34 7.00
N VAL A 33 -74.64 22.75 8.19
CA VAL A 33 -75.96 22.40 8.75
C VAL A 33 -76.79 23.66 9.06
N TRP A 34 -76.18 24.71 9.59
CA TRP A 34 -76.85 25.94 9.98
C TRP A 34 -77.23 26.82 8.78
N ASN A 35 -76.44 26.77 7.72
CA ASN A 35 -76.67 27.47 6.45
C ASN A 35 -77.20 26.54 5.36
N TRP A 36 -77.90 25.46 5.75
CA TRP A 36 -78.47 24.49 4.81
C TRP A 36 -79.42 25.15 3.80
N ASP A 37 -80.12 26.22 4.19
CA ASP A 37 -81.04 26.96 3.33
C ASP A 37 -80.32 27.68 2.18
N ILE A 38 -79.10 28.17 2.41
CA ILE A 38 -78.25 28.80 1.38
C ILE A 38 -77.69 27.72 0.46
N ILE A 39 -77.21 26.60 1.02
CA ILE A 39 -76.70 25.48 0.24
C ILE A 39 -77.78 24.94 -0.69
N LEU A 40 -79.00 24.73 -0.20
CA LEU A 40 -80.13 24.30 -1.03
C LEU A 40 -80.54 25.36 -2.06
N LEU A 41 -80.47 26.65 -1.74
CA LEU A 41 -80.75 27.72 -2.70
C LEU A 41 -79.76 27.67 -3.86
N VAL A 42 -78.47 27.48 -3.59
CA VAL A 42 -77.43 27.35 -4.62
C VAL A 42 -77.63 26.07 -5.44
N LEU A 43 -77.94 24.94 -4.80
CA LEU A 43 -78.10 23.66 -5.50
C LEU A 43 -79.38 23.56 -6.35
N LYS A 44 -80.45 24.26 -5.96
CA LYS A 44 -81.77 24.16 -6.61
C LYS A 44 -82.03 25.28 -7.62
N SER A 45 -81.28 26.37 -7.59
CA SER A 45 -81.52 27.53 -8.44
C SER A 45 -80.87 27.36 -9.81
N GLU A 46 -81.63 27.60 -10.89
CA GLU A 46 -81.13 27.66 -12.27
C GLU A 46 -80.59 29.06 -12.64
N ALA A 47 -80.69 30.03 -11.72
CA ALA A 47 -80.19 31.39 -11.94
C ALA A 47 -78.65 31.43 -11.92
N SER A 48 -78.05 32.42 -12.60
CA SER A 48 -76.60 32.56 -12.63
C SER A 48 -76.02 32.78 -11.23
N ILE A 49 -74.81 32.28 -10.99
CA ILE A 49 -74.14 32.31 -9.67
C ILE A 49 -74.06 33.75 -9.14
N GLU A 50 -73.84 34.73 -10.01
CA GLU A 50 -73.76 36.16 -9.67
C GLU A 50 -75.08 36.66 -9.08
N SER A 51 -76.22 36.25 -9.65
CA SER A 51 -77.54 36.64 -9.17
C SER A 51 -77.87 36.00 -7.81
N ILE A 52 -77.43 34.76 -7.59
CA ILE A 52 -77.60 34.05 -6.31
C ILE A 52 -76.77 34.71 -5.22
N ILE A 53 -75.51 35.07 -5.52
CA ILE A 53 -74.63 35.80 -4.59
C ILE A 53 -75.25 37.15 -4.21
N LEU A 54 -75.79 37.90 -5.17
CA LEU A 54 -76.40 39.21 -4.93
C LEU A 54 -77.64 39.09 -4.04
N LYS A 55 -78.45 38.03 -4.25
CA LYS A 55 -79.61 37.72 -3.41
C LYS A 55 -79.21 37.32 -1.98
N ILE A 56 -78.16 36.50 -1.82
CA ILE A 56 -77.65 36.13 -0.49
C ILE A 56 -77.10 37.36 0.24
N LYS A 57 -76.37 38.22 -0.48
CA LYS A 57 -75.77 39.44 0.08
C LYS A 57 -76.82 40.44 0.56
N ASN A 58 -77.92 40.58 -0.18
CA ASN A 58 -78.97 41.55 0.16
C ASN A 58 -79.96 41.03 1.21
N ASP A 59 -80.35 39.75 1.15
CA ASP A 59 -81.48 39.25 1.94
C ASP A 59 -81.07 38.31 3.08
N LYS A 60 -79.85 37.76 3.06
CA LYS A 60 -79.45 36.66 3.96
C LYS A 60 -78.10 36.86 4.65
N PHE A 61 -77.44 37.99 4.46
CA PHE A 61 -76.14 38.28 5.09
C PHE A 61 -76.32 38.81 6.52
N GLU A 62 -76.81 37.96 7.41
CA GLU A 62 -76.87 38.25 8.84
C GLU A 62 -75.62 37.69 9.54
N SER A 63 -74.88 38.54 10.25
CA SER A 63 -73.66 38.13 10.96
C SER A 63 -73.87 36.96 11.93
N GLY A 64 -75.09 36.79 12.47
CA GLY A 64 -75.45 35.68 13.34
C GLY A 64 -75.34 34.30 12.68
N ARG A 65 -75.53 34.20 11.35
CA ARG A 65 -75.46 32.92 10.63
C ARG A 65 -74.07 32.27 10.62
N TYR A 66 -73.03 33.08 10.80
CA TYR A 66 -71.64 32.62 10.93
C TYR A 66 -71.19 32.57 12.39
N LEU A 67 -71.64 33.55 13.19
CA LEU A 67 -71.18 33.70 14.56
C LEU A 67 -71.83 32.70 15.53
N TYR A 68 -73.11 32.35 15.37
CA TYR A 68 -73.75 31.35 16.23
C TYR A 68 -73.16 29.94 16.07
N PRO A 69 -72.95 29.40 14.85
CA PRO A 69 -72.25 28.13 14.69
C PRO A 69 -70.86 28.11 15.30
N LEU A 70 -70.14 29.25 15.26
CA LEU A 70 -68.81 29.37 15.86
C LEU A 70 -68.87 29.28 17.39
N VAL A 71 -69.80 30.01 18.02
CA VAL A 71 -69.97 29.98 19.48
C VAL A 71 -70.43 28.59 19.94
N ILE A 72 -71.35 27.96 19.21
CA ILE A 72 -71.79 26.58 19.49
C ILE A 72 -70.64 25.59 19.28
N ALA A 73 -69.79 25.78 18.27
CA ALA A 73 -68.62 24.93 18.04
C ALA A 73 -67.60 25.02 19.18
N ILE A 74 -67.34 26.23 19.67
CA ILE A 74 -66.45 26.46 20.81
C ILE A 74 -67.06 25.89 22.09
N GLY A 75 -68.35 26.17 22.35
CA GLY A 75 -69.06 25.65 23.52
C GLY A 75 -69.14 24.13 23.52
N GLY A 76 -69.47 23.52 22.38
CA GLY A 76 -69.53 22.07 22.20
C GLY A 76 -68.19 21.38 22.45
N ASN A 77 -67.08 21.98 22.00
CA ASN A 77 -65.75 21.44 22.27
C ASN A 77 -65.36 21.47 23.76
N ILE A 78 -65.92 22.37 24.56
CA ILE A 78 -65.69 22.43 26.01
C ILE A 78 -66.66 21.53 26.78
N VAL A 79 -67.94 21.53 26.38
CA VAL A 79 -68.99 20.78 27.07
C VAL A 79 -68.90 19.28 26.80
N PHE A 80 -68.52 18.87 25.59
CA PHE A 80 -68.49 17.45 25.23
C PHE A 80 -67.47 16.63 26.05
N PRO A 81 -66.22 17.08 26.27
CA PRO A 81 -65.29 16.41 27.17
C PRO A 81 -65.83 16.28 28.61
N LEU A 82 -66.54 17.29 29.11
CA LEU A 82 -67.15 17.24 30.45
C LEU A 82 -68.27 16.19 30.53
N ILE A 83 -69.10 16.08 29.49
CA ILE A 83 -70.13 15.03 29.41
C ILE A 83 -69.47 13.64 29.34
N MET A 84 -68.45 13.47 28.51
CA MET A 84 -67.72 12.19 28.42
C MET A 84 -67.09 11.81 29.76
N TYR A 85 -66.44 12.75 30.43
CA TYR A 85 -65.89 12.51 31.76
C TYR A 85 -66.97 12.08 32.77
N GLY A 86 -68.15 12.69 32.72
CA GLY A 86 -69.29 12.28 33.55
C GLY A 86 -69.78 10.86 33.28
N ILE A 87 -69.63 10.35 32.05
CA ILE A 87 -69.99 8.98 31.65
C ILE A 87 -68.88 7.99 32.02
N ASP A 88 -67.62 8.36 31.82
CA ASP A 88 -66.47 7.49 32.07
C ASP A 88 -66.21 7.31 33.58
N PHE A 89 -66.52 8.31 34.40
CA PHE A 89 -66.35 8.25 35.84
C PHE A 89 -67.08 7.04 36.48
N PRO A 90 -68.40 6.83 36.30
CA PRO A 90 -69.08 5.65 36.85
C PRO A 90 -68.63 4.34 36.21
N LEU A 91 -68.29 4.33 34.91
CA LEU A 91 -67.78 3.13 34.23
C LEU A 91 -66.42 2.68 34.77
N SER A 92 -65.53 3.64 35.06
CA SER A 92 -64.21 3.35 35.63
C SER A 92 -64.33 2.68 37.00
N TRP A 93 -65.32 3.10 37.80
CA TRP A 93 -65.56 2.54 39.13
C TRP A 93 -66.04 1.09 39.06
N ILE A 94 -66.95 0.78 38.13
CA ILE A 94 -67.44 -0.59 37.89
C ILE A 94 -66.30 -1.49 37.39
N ASN A 95 -65.48 -1.01 36.46
CA ASN A 95 -64.37 -1.77 35.90
C ASN A 95 -63.27 -2.07 36.93
N LYS A 96 -62.99 -1.14 37.85
CA LYS A 96 -62.02 -1.36 38.93
C LYS A 96 -62.45 -2.50 39.86
N GLY A 97 -63.75 -2.57 40.20
CA GLY A 97 -64.31 -3.67 41.00
C GLY A 97 -64.25 -5.03 40.30
N ARG A 98 -64.43 -5.07 38.97
CA ARG A 98 -64.36 -6.32 38.19
C ARG A 98 -62.93 -6.84 38.03
N ASN A 99 -61.97 -5.94 37.83
CA ASN A 99 -60.57 -6.31 37.65
C ASN A 99 -59.92 -6.82 38.95
N GLN A 100 -60.28 -6.25 40.10
CA GLN A 100 -59.79 -6.75 41.41
C GLN A 100 -60.23 -8.20 41.67
N LYS A 101 -61.51 -8.52 41.43
CA LYS A 101 -62.01 -9.90 41.58
C LYS A 101 -61.34 -10.90 40.64
N THR A 102 -61.00 -10.48 39.42
CA THR A 102 -60.34 -11.36 38.45
C THR A 102 -58.89 -11.65 38.85
N SER A 103 -58.16 -10.62 39.33
CA SER A 103 -56.78 -10.75 39.79
C SER A 103 -56.64 -11.65 41.03
N GLU A 104 -57.59 -11.59 41.97
CA GLU A 104 -57.57 -12.45 43.16
C GLU A 104 -57.74 -13.94 42.81
N VAL A 105 -58.57 -14.25 41.81
CA VAL A 105 -58.81 -15.63 41.35
C VAL A 105 -57.56 -16.22 40.65
N GLU A 106 -56.86 -15.41 39.85
CA GLU A 106 -55.64 -15.83 39.16
C GLU A 106 -54.49 -16.10 40.14
N LEU A 107 -54.34 -15.27 41.17
CA LEU A 107 -53.34 -15.45 42.23
C LEU A 107 -53.55 -16.75 43.02
N ALA A 108 -54.80 -17.11 43.31
CA ALA A 108 -55.13 -18.35 44.00
C ALA A 108 -54.75 -19.58 43.15
N LYS A 109 -55.01 -19.52 41.84
CA LYS A 109 -54.69 -20.61 40.90
C LYS A 109 -53.17 -20.81 40.75
N ALA A 110 -52.40 -19.73 40.66
CA ALA A 110 -50.94 -19.78 40.55
C ALA A 110 -50.26 -20.40 41.78
N LYS A 111 -50.78 -20.14 42.99
CA LYS A 111 -50.25 -20.75 44.23
C LYS A 111 -50.44 -22.27 44.28
N ILE A 112 -51.58 -22.76 43.79
CA ILE A 112 -51.88 -24.20 43.74
C ILE A 112 -50.97 -24.89 42.72
N GLU A 113 -50.78 -24.29 41.54
CA GLU A 113 -49.90 -24.80 40.49
C GLU A 113 -48.43 -24.90 40.97
N HIS A 114 -47.95 -23.90 41.70
CA HIS A 114 -46.58 -23.86 42.23
C HIS A 114 -46.31 -24.98 43.25
N ASN A 115 -47.27 -25.27 44.15
CA ASN A 115 -47.12 -26.37 45.11
C ASN A 115 -47.06 -27.74 44.43
N ILE A 116 -47.89 -27.96 43.40
CA ILE A 116 -47.89 -29.21 42.61
C ILE A 116 -46.56 -29.40 41.87
N GLN A 117 -45.95 -28.31 41.39
CA GLN A 117 -44.66 -28.37 40.72
C GLN A 117 -43.50 -28.65 41.67
N GLN A 118 -43.52 -28.11 42.90
CA GLN A 118 -42.50 -28.40 43.92
C GLN A 118 -42.45 -29.88 44.32
N GLU A 119 -43.61 -30.51 44.51
CA GLU A 119 -43.67 -31.95 44.82
C GLU A 119 -43.16 -32.82 43.66
N ARG A 120 -43.40 -32.41 42.41
CA ARG A 120 -42.87 -33.10 41.22
C ARG A 120 -41.37 -32.89 41.00
N THR A 121 -40.81 -31.75 41.38
CA THR A 121 -39.38 -31.44 41.17
C THR A 121 -38.47 -32.03 42.24
N GLY A 122 -38.96 -32.34 43.44
CA GLY A 122 -38.12 -32.88 44.53
C GLY A 122 -37.42 -34.22 44.23
N SER A 123 -37.99 -35.08 43.37
CA SER A 123 -37.40 -36.38 43.01
C SER A 123 -36.60 -36.34 41.68
N VAL A 124 -36.86 -35.37 40.80
CA VAL A 124 -36.19 -35.25 39.49
C VAL A 124 -34.94 -34.38 39.57
N THR A 125 -34.89 -33.45 40.55
CA THR A 125 -33.76 -32.52 40.71
C THR A 125 -32.47 -33.19 41.16
N LEU A 126 -32.52 -34.22 42.01
CA LEU A 126 -31.31 -34.87 42.54
C LEU A 126 -30.54 -35.69 41.48
N ASP A 127 -31.26 -36.47 40.67
CA ASP A 127 -30.65 -37.22 39.56
C ASP A 127 -30.19 -36.29 38.44
N ALA A 128 -30.96 -35.25 38.13
CA ALA A 128 -30.55 -34.22 37.18
C ALA A 128 -29.29 -33.47 37.65
N LEU A 129 -29.17 -33.15 38.94
CA LEU A 129 -27.97 -32.56 39.53
C LEU A 129 -26.75 -33.48 39.40
N ASN A 130 -26.90 -34.78 39.68
CA ASN A 130 -25.81 -35.74 39.55
C ASN A 130 -25.35 -35.91 38.10
N ILE A 131 -26.27 -35.93 37.14
CA ILE A 131 -25.94 -35.97 35.71
C ILE A 131 -25.20 -34.70 35.31
N GLN A 132 -25.68 -33.52 35.71
CA GLN A 132 -25.01 -32.25 35.44
C GLN A 132 -23.62 -32.20 36.05
N LEU A 133 -23.45 -32.67 37.29
CA LEU A 133 -22.16 -32.69 37.98
C LEU A 133 -21.16 -33.61 37.27
N LYS A 134 -21.63 -34.73 36.70
CA LYS A 134 -20.80 -35.62 35.88
C LYS A 134 -20.38 -34.97 34.56
N VAL A 135 -21.30 -34.30 33.87
CA VAL A 135 -21.02 -33.56 32.63
C VAL A 135 -20.03 -32.42 32.91
N LEU A 136 -20.27 -31.61 33.94
CA LEU A 136 -19.39 -30.54 34.39
C LEU A 136 -17.96 -31.03 34.71
N ASN A 137 -17.84 -32.19 35.35
CA ASN A 137 -16.52 -32.78 35.62
C ASN A 137 -15.83 -33.27 34.35
N GLN A 138 -16.57 -33.83 33.40
CA GLN A 138 -16.01 -34.22 32.09
C GLN A 138 -15.57 -32.99 31.30
N ASP A 139 -16.39 -31.95 31.27
CA ASP A 139 -16.09 -30.68 30.62
C ASP A 139 -14.85 -30.03 31.24
N LYS A 140 -14.75 -30.02 32.58
CA LYS A 140 -13.56 -29.56 33.30
C LYS A 140 -12.31 -30.31 32.85
N ILE A 141 -12.36 -31.64 32.77
CA ILE A 141 -11.21 -32.45 32.33
C ILE A 141 -10.86 -32.14 30.87
N SER A 142 -11.84 -32.01 29.98
CA SER A 142 -11.57 -31.65 28.58
C SER A 142 -11.00 -30.25 28.43
N LEU A 143 -11.49 -29.29 29.21
CA LEU A 143 -11.00 -27.91 29.22
C LEU A 143 -9.58 -27.84 29.77
N THR A 144 -9.26 -28.57 30.83
CA THR A 144 -7.89 -28.65 31.35
C THR A 144 -6.93 -29.24 30.31
N LYS A 145 -7.33 -30.30 29.61
CA LYS A 145 -6.50 -30.86 28.52
C LYS A 145 -6.32 -29.88 27.36
N ALA A 146 -7.39 -29.22 26.93
CA ALA A 146 -7.33 -28.21 25.88
C ALA A 146 -6.45 -27.02 26.29
N LEU A 147 -6.50 -26.62 27.57
CA LEU A 147 -5.66 -25.57 28.13
C LEU A 147 -4.18 -25.98 28.12
N ASP A 148 -3.85 -27.19 28.56
CA ASP A 148 -2.49 -27.72 28.53
C ASP A 148 -1.94 -27.82 27.10
N GLU A 149 -2.75 -28.28 26.15
CA GLU A 149 -2.39 -28.32 24.73
C GLU A 149 -2.17 -26.93 24.14
N THR A 150 -3.02 -25.97 24.53
CA THR A 150 -2.89 -24.58 24.10
C THR A 150 -1.65 -23.93 24.68
N SER A 151 -1.35 -24.18 25.96
CA SER A 151 -0.13 -23.71 26.63
C SER A 151 1.12 -24.23 25.92
N LYS A 152 1.18 -25.54 25.64
CA LYS A 152 2.31 -26.12 24.89
C LYS A 152 2.47 -25.53 23.49
N LYS A 153 1.36 -25.27 22.78
CA LYS A 153 1.41 -24.60 21.48
C LYS A 153 1.91 -23.16 21.61
N LEU A 154 1.55 -22.48 22.70
CA LEU A 154 2.00 -21.12 22.98
C LEU A 154 3.51 -21.10 23.21
N ASP A 155 4.04 -22.02 24.03
CA ASP A 155 5.48 -22.15 24.27
C ASP A 155 6.26 -22.45 22.96
N ILE A 156 5.73 -23.34 22.10
CA ILE A 156 6.35 -23.63 20.78
C ILE A 156 6.33 -22.39 19.88
N ASN A 157 5.21 -21.66 19.87
CA ASN A 157 5.08 -20.45 19.06
C ASN A 157 5.99 -19.33 19.57
N GLU A 158 6.17 -19.19 20.88
CA GLU A 158 7.07 -18.22 21.49
C GLU A 158 8.52 -18.50 21.08
N ASN A 159 8.96 -19.76 21.20
CA ASN A 159 10.30 -20.16 20.72
C ASN A 159 10.47 -19.91 19.21
N THR A 160 9.45 -20.24 18.40
CA THR A 160 9.49 -19.98 16.95
C THR A 160 9.54 -18.48 16.63
N LEU A 161 8.86 -17.66 17.43
CA LEU A 161 8.83 -16.21 17.28
C LEU A 161 10.19 -15.61 17.69
N GLU A 162 10.82 -16.11 18.74
CA GLU A 162 12.17 -15.75 19.15
C GLU A 162 13.20 -16.11 18.07
N GLU A 163 13.15 -17.32 17.52
CA GLU A 163 14.00 -17.73 16.39
C GLU A 163 13.81 -16.83 15.15
N LYS A 164 12.57 -16.52 14.81
CA LYS A 164 12.27 -15.61 13.69
C LYS A 164 12.74 -14.19 13.97
N ASN A 165 12.59 -13.71 15.20
CA ASN A 165 13.04 -12.37 15.59
C ASN A 165 14.57 -12.28 15.51
N ASN A 166 15.29 -13.28 16.01
CA ASN A 166 16.75 -13.37 15.87
C ASN A 166 17.17 -13.40 14.39
N SER A 167 16.47 -14.19 13.55
CA SER A 167 16.72 -14.19 12.10
C SER A 167 16.42 -12.84 11.45
N LEU A 168 15.42 -12.11 11.94
CA LEU A 168 15.03 -10.80 11.42
C LEU A 168 16.09 -9.75 11.79
N THR A 169 16.57 -9.74 13.03
CA THR A 169 17.69 -8.87 13.46
C THR A 169 18.93 -9.09 12.62
N ILE A 170 19.32 -10.36 12.36
CA ILE A 170 20.46 -10.68 11.49
C ILE A 170 20.26 -10.09 10.09
N LYS A 171 19.05 -10.19 9.52
CA LYS A 171 18.75 -9.62 8.21
C LYS A 171 18.69 -8.10 8.22
N GLU A 172 18.25 -7.48 9.31
CA GLU A 172 18.26 -6.03 9.47
C GLU A 172 19.69 -5.49 9.53
N ASP A 173 20.59 -6.20 10.21
CA ASP A 173 22.02 -5.91 10.22
C ASP A 173 22.63 -6.04 8.81
N GLU A 174 22.34 -7.13 8.09
CA GLU A 174 22.75 -7.29 6.68
C GLU A 174 22.21 -6.17 5.78
N ILE A 175 20.95 -5.77 5.97
CA ILE A 175 20.35 -4.65 5.22
C ILE A 175 21.01 -3.33 5.58
N SER A 176 21.38 -3.11 6.84
CA SER A 176 22.06 -1.90 7.31
C SER A 176 23.46 -1.80 6.69
N GLU A 177 24.20 -2.91 6.67
CA GLU A 177 25.50 -3.02 6.02
C GLU A 177 25.40 -2.76 4.51
N LEU A 178 24.43 -3.41 3.84
CA LEU A 178 24.16 -3.16 2.42
C LEU A 178 23.73 -1.72 2.14
N LYS A 179 22.97 -1.08 3.03
CA LYS A 179 22.60 0.34 2.90
C LYS A 179 23.80 1.26 3.06
N GLN A 180 24.71 0.97 3.98
CA GLN A 180 25.96 1.74 4.10
C GLN A 180 26.82 1.61 2.84
N ILE A 181 26.94 0.40 2.32
CA ILE A 181 27.59 0.13 1.03
C ILE A 181 26.89 0.92 -0.10
N VAL A 182 25.56 0.89 -0.16
CA VAL A 182 24.81 1.65 -1.18
C VAL A 182 24.96 3.17 -1.00
N LEU A 183 25.04 3.67 0.23
CA LEU A 183 25.25 5.09 0.51
C LEU A 183 26.66 5.54 0.10
N SER A 184 27.69 4.70 0.23
CA SER A 184 29.00 4.98 -0.38
C SER A 184 28.95 4.96 -1.90
N TYR A 185 28.04 4.19 -2.51
CA TYR A 185 27.78 4.24 -3.95
C TYR A 185 26.91 5.43 -4.40
N GLU A 186 26.08 6.00 -3.52
CA GLU A 186 25.12 7.07 -3.84
C GLU A 186 25.57 8.48 -3.39
N SER A 187 26.59 8.60 -2.54
CA SER A 187 27.18 9.90 -2.16
C SER A 187 27.94 10.53 -3.33
N SER A 188 27.19 11.29 -4.13
CA SER A 188 27.64 12.29 -5.10
C SER A 188 28.66 11.81 -6.15
N ILE A 189 28.10 11.49 -7.31
CA ILE A 189 28.63 11.78 -8.64
C ILE A 189 29.12 13.24 -8.65
N GLY A 190 30.40 13.41 -8.30
CA GLY A 190 31.09 14.68 -8.15
C GLY A 190 32.57 14.52 -8.48
N PHE A 191 32.88 14.22 -9.74
CA PHE A 191 34.14 14.46 -10.44
C PHE A 191 35.53 14.11 -9.83
N TYR A 192 35.72 13.53 -8.64
CA TYR A 192 37.07 13.55 -8.03
C TYR A 192 37.64 12.35 -7.24
N ASP A 193 37.19 11.11 -7.45
CA ASP A 193 38.10 9.99 -7.13
C ASP A 193 37.98 8.80 -8.09
N PHE A 194 38.79 8.84 -9.15
CA PHE A 194 38.98 7.69 -10.04
C PHE A 194 39.43 6.44 -9.29
N SER A 195 40.15 6.58 -8.17
CA SER A 195 40.64 5.45 -7.38
C SER A 195 39.50 4.71 -6.69
N GLU A 196 38.53 5.45 -6.15
CA GLU A 196 37.32 4.88 -5.55
C GLU A 196 36.45 4.20 -6.61
N GLU A 197 36.28 4.83 -7.78
CA GLU A 197 35.54 4.23 -8.90
C GLU A 197 36.21 2.94 -9.41
N ILE A 198 37.55 2.92 -9.50
CA ILE A 198 38.32 1.71 -9.86
C ILE A 198 38.18 0.62 -8.79
N ASN A 199 38.27 0.96 -7.51
CA ASN A 199 38.12 -0.01 -6.42
C ASN A 199 36.73 -0.64 -6.45
N ASN A 200 35.69 0.18 -6.62
CA ASN A 200 34.32 -0.25 -6.77
C ASN A 200 34.12 -1.21 -7.95
N PHE A 201 34.73 -0.92 -9.11
CA PHE A 201 34.69 -1.83 -10.25
C PHE A 201 35.46 -3.13 -10.00
N SER A 202 36.59 -3.07 -9.30
CA SER A 202 37.36 -4.26 -8.91
C SER A 202 36.58 -5.18 -7.99
N GLU A 203 35.94 -4.63 -6.94
CA GLU A 203 35.09 -5.40 -6.03
C GLU A 203 33.91 -6.04 -6.75
N LEU A 204 33.29 -5.29 -7.65
CA LEU A 204 32.18 -5.76 -8.47
C LEU A 204 32.62 -6.90 -9.40
N LEU A 205 33.80 -6.80 -10.02
CA LEU A 205 34.38 -7.86 -10.83
C LEU A 205 34.64 -9.12 -9.99
N GLN A 206 35.22 -8.98 -8.80
CA GLN A 206 35.44 -10.09 -7.87
C GLN A 206 34.13 -10.77 -7.47
N PHE A 207 33.06 -9.99 -7.30
CA PHE A 207 31.73 -10.53 -7.04
C PHE A 207 31.20 -11.36 -8.21
N PHE A 208 31.36 -10.90 -9.46
CA PHE A 208 31.01 -11.70 -10.64
C PHE A 208 31.84 -12.99 -10.74
N ILE A 209 33.14 -12.92 -10.49
CA ILE A 209 34.05 -14.08 -10.53
C ILE A 209 33.64 -15.12 -9.48
N LYS A 210 33.31 -14.69 -8.25
CA LYS A 210 32.77 -15.58 -7.19
C LYS A 210 31.47 -16.28 -7.59
N LYS A 211 30.74 -15.73 -8.56
CA LYS A 211 29.53 -16.31 -9.15
C LYS A 211 29.82 -17.08 -10.44
N GLU A 212 31.07 -17.48 -10.63
CA GLU A 212 31.56 -18.29 -11.76
C GLU A 212 31.29 -17.64 -13.13
N LEU A 213 31.48 -16.32 -13.20
CA LEU A 213 31.49 -15.55 -14.45
C LEU A 213 32.91 -15.09 -14.74
N THR A 214 33.41 -15.40 -15.93
CA THR A 214 34.71 -14.93 -16.38
C THR A 214 34.66 -13.47 -16.81
N GLU A 215 35.79 -12.77 -16.74
CA GLU A 215 35.92 -11.37 -17.17
C GLU A 215 35.44 -11.19 -18.63
N GLU A 216 35.89 -12.09 -19.52
CA GLU A 216 35.46 -12.15 -20.93
C GLU A 216 33.96 -12.44 -21.08
N GLY A 217 33.40 -13.30 -20.22
CA GLY A 217 31.98 -13.61 -20.22
C GLY A 217 31.13 -12.39 -19.87
N ILE A 218 31.57 -11.59 -18.90
CA ILE A 218 30.91 -10.34 -18.50
C ILE A 218 31.00 -9.32 -19.63
N LEU A 219 32.19 -9.12 -20.19
CA LEU A 219 32.39 -8.17 -21.30
C LEU A 219 31.54 -8.55 -22.53
N THR A 220 31.47 -9.84 -22.85
CA THR A 220 30.64 -10.35 -23.96
C THR A 220 29.16 -10.09 -23.71
N LEU A 221 28.68 -10.32 -22.49
CA LEU A 221 27.30 -10.04 -22.11
C LEU A 221 26.97 -8.54 -22.21
N LEU A 222 27.85 -7.67 -21.71
CA LEU A 222 27.70 -6.22 -21.80
C LEU A 222 27.73 -5.72 -23.25
N ASN A 223 28.64 -6.24 -24.06
CA ASN A 223 28.72 -5.93 -25.49
C ASN A 223 27.46 -6.39 -26.23
N LYS A 224 26.90 -7.55 -25.89
CA LYS A 224 25.62 -8.01 -26.47
C LYS A 224 24.48 -7.03 -26.16
N ILE A 225 24.45 -6.49 -24.95
CA ILE A 225 23.47 -5.49 -24.52
C ILE A 225 23.69 -4.14 -25.24
N PHE A 226 24.94 -3.78 -25.57
CA PHE A 226 25.30 -2.51 -26.21
C PHE A 226 25.20 -2.53 -27.75
N ASN A 227 25.55 -3.64 -28.41
CA ASN A 227 25.61 -3.74 -29.87
C ASN A 227 24.25 -4.01 -30.54
N GLU A 228 23.24 -4.49 -29.79
CA GLU A 228 21.87 -4.56 -30.28
C GLU A 228 21.21 -3.18 -30.17
N ASN A 229 21.39 -2.32 -31.17
CA ASN A 229 20.71 -1.02 -31.39
C ASN A 229 19.59 -0.69 -30.38
N ASN A 230 19.96 -0.12 -29.23
CA ASN A 230 19.13 0.48 -28.17
C ASN A 230 17.91 -0.28 -27.60
N HIS A 231 17.60 -1.50 -28.06
CA HIS A 231 16.42 -2.25 -27.63
C HIS A 231 16.67 -3.75 -27.72
N SER A 232 17.48 -4.30 -26.82
CA SER A 232 17.52 -5.76 -26.66
C SER A 232 16.23 -6.25 -25.98
N THR A 233 15.45 -7.05 -26.70
CA THR A 233 14.27 -7.72 -26.15
C THR A 233 14.68 -8.70 -25.06
N LYS A 234 14.05 -8.62 -23.88
CA LYS A 234 14.33 -9.48 -22.70
C LYS A 234 14.45 -10.98 -23.01
N VAL A 235 13.67 -11.47 -23.98
CA VAL A 235 13.58 -12.89 -24.38
C VAL A 235 14.93 -13.50 -24.78
N THR A 236 15.88 -12.71 -25.31
CA THR A 236 17.19 -13.21 -25.76
C THR A 236 18.30 -13.18 -24.70
N ILE A 237 18.07 -12.55 -23.54
CA ILE A 237 19.13 -12.24 -22.55
C ILE A 237 18.83 -12.81 -21.16
N GLU A 238 17.57 -13.02 -20.79
CA GLU A 238 17.18 -13.52 -19.46
C GLU A 238 17.76 -14.90 -19.12
N ASN A 239 18.03 -15.74 -20.12
CA ASN A 239 18.65 -17.06 -19.95
C ASN A 239 20.19 -17.03 -19.89
N VAL A 240 20.81 -15.85 -19.98
CA VAL A 240 22.28 -15.73 -19.92
C VAL A 240 22.73 -15.66 -18.47
N LYS A 241 23.64 -16.55 -18.08
CA LYS A 241 24.26 -16.55 -16.73
C LYS A 241 24.82 -15.17 -16.42
N GLY A 242 24.45 -14.61 -15.26
CA GLY A 242 24.92 -13.30 -14.80
C GLY A 242 24.02 -12.11 -15.15
N TYR A 243 22.96 -12.32 -15.93
CA TYR A 243 21.97 -11.27 -16.22
C TYR A 243 21.32 -10.70 -14.95
N ASP A 244 20.89 -11.58 -14.04
CA ASP A 244 20.29 -11.22 -12.76
C ASP A 244 21.26 -10.42 -11.87
N ILE A 245 22.56 -10.73 -11.98
CA ILE A 245 23.62 -10.03 -11.25
C ILE A 245 23.82 -8.63 -11.81
N LEU A 246 23.86 -8.46 -13.15
CA LEU A 246 23.93 -7.13 -13.80
C LEU A 246 22.75 -6.24 -13.42
N LEU A 247 21.56 -6.82 -13.26
CA LEU A 247 20.36 -6.10 -12.85
C LEU A 247 20.47 -5.64 -11.39
N ARG A 248 20.90 -6.54 -10.48
CA ARG A 248 21.08 -6.23 -9.05
C ARG A 248 22.18 -5.20 -8.81
N SER A 249 23.26 -5.25 -9.59
CA SER A 249 24.39 -4.31 -9.47
C SER A 249 24.13 -2.94 -10.11
N LYS A 250 22.91 -2.68 -10.61
CA LYS A 250 22.55 -1.44 -11.31
C LYS A 250 23.51 -1.14 -12.48
N ILE A 251 24.05 -2.18 -13.14
CA ILE A 251 24.74 -2.02 -14.42
C ILE A 251 23.70 -1.85 -15.53
N ILE A 252 22.60 -2.61 -15.45
CA ILE A 252 21.45 -2.50 -16.35
C ILE A 252 20.16 -2.17 -15.59
N ARG A 253 19.16 -1.69 -16.31
CA ARG A 253 17.79 -1.48 -15.81
C ARG A 253 16.78 -2.02 -16.81
N GLU A 254 15.76 -2.71 -16.31
CA GLU A 254 14.58 -3.10 -17.09
C GLU A 254 13.53 -1.97 -17.10
N TYR A 255 12.90 -1.73 -18.24
CA TYR A 255 11.68 -0.91 -18.33
C TYR A 255 10.67 -1.56 -19.27
N ILE A 256 9.38 -1.35 -18.99
CA ILE A 256 8.27 -1.95 -19.73
C ILE A 256 7.61 -0.84 -20.56
N ASP A 257 7.48 -1.08 -21.85
CA ASP A 257 6.67 -0.25 -22.75
C ASP A 257 5.73 -1.17 -23.56
N GLY A 258 4.44 -1.09 -23.23
CA GLY A 258 3.41 -2.03 -23.67
C GLY A 258 3.65 -3.45 -23.14
N ASN A 259 3.66 -4.44 -24.04
CA ASN A 259 3.92 -5.84 -23.72
C ASN A 259 5.39 -6.24 -23.92
N ILE A 260 6.28 -5.26 -24.15
CA ILE A 260 7.69 -5.50 -24.44
C ILE A 260 8.52 -5.00 -23.25
N THR A 261 9.37 -5.88 -22.72
CA THR A 261 10.38 -5.51 -21.73
C THR A 261 11.69 -5.17 -22.43
N TYR A 262 12.15 -3.95 -22.18
CA TYR A 262 13.39 -3.40 -22.72
C TYR A 262 14.47 -3.36 -21.63
N ILE A 263 15.71 -3.56 -22.04
CA ILE A 263 16.89 -3.48 -21.18
C ILE A 263 17.67 -2.22 -21.56
N LYS A 264 18.06 -1.43 -20.56
CA LYS A 264 18.89 -0.24 -20.73
C LYS A 264 20.17 -0.36 -19.91
N LEU A 265 21.33 -0.15 -20.55
CA LEU A 265 22.61 0.00 -19.87
C LEU A 265 22.66 1.36 -19.16
N LEU A 266 23.04 1.36 -17.88
CA LEU A 266 23.20 2.57 -17.09
C LEU A 266 24.59 3.20 -17.30
N PRO A 267 24.79 4.49 -16.98
CA PRO A 267 26.10 5.14 -17.13
C PRO A 267 27.24 4.43 -16.40
N SER A 268 26.98 3.90 -15.20
CA SER A 268 27.91 3.04 -14.44
C SER A 268 28.30 1.79 -15.22
N GLY A 269 27.34 1.15 -15.87
CA GLY A 269 27.55 -0.01 -16.73
C GLY A 269 28.44 0.27 -17.93
N ILE A 270 28.25 1.43 -18.57
CA ILE A 270 29.11 1.87 -19.68
C ILE A 270 30.56 2.04 -19.20
N LYS A 271 30.75 2.75 -18.08
CA LYS A 271 32.10 2.96 -17.52
C LYS A 271 32.76 1.64 -17.09
N PHE A 272 32.01 0.77 -16.43
CA PHE A 272 32.49 -0.56 -16.03
C PHE A 272 32.93 -1.38 -17.25
N MET A 273 32.17 -1.34 -18.35
CA MET A 273 32.54 -2.01 -19.60
C MET A 273 33.86 -1.49 -20.19
N TYR A 274 34.06 -0.16 -20.22
CA TYR A 274 35.33 0.42 -20.68
C TYR A 274 36.50 0.07 -19.78
N TRP A 275 36.32 0.15 -18.47
CA TRP A 275 37.33 -0.24 -17.49
C TRP A 275 37.70 -1.73 -17.62
N LEU A 276 36.70 -2.60 -17.74
CA LEU A 276 36.88 -4.04 -17.92
C LEU A 276 37.59 -4.36 -19.24
N GLY A 277 37.21 -3.68 -20.32
CA GLY A 277 37.90 -3.78 -21.61
C GLY A 277 39.37 -3.37 -21.51
N GLY A 278 39.67 -2.29 -20.80
CA GLY A 278 41.03 -1.83 -20.50
C GLY A 278 41.82 -2.85 -19.68
N MET A 279 41.22 -3.41 -18.63
CA MET A 279 41.85 -4.43 -17.79
C MET A 279 42.18 -5.71 -18.57
N ILE A 280 41.27 -6.18 -19.42
CA ILE A 280 41.48 -7.35 -20.27
C ILE A 280 42.55 -7.06 -21.33
N SER A 281 42.55 -5.85 -21.92
CA SER A 281 43.60 -5.44 -22.86
C SER A 281 44.96 -5.33 -22.18
N ASP A 282 45.04 -4.80 -20.94
CA ASP A 282 46.28 -4.66 -20.19
C ASP A 282 46.85 -6.01 -19.71
N GLN A 283 46.01 -7.03 -19.50
CA GLN A 283 46.49 -8.40 -19.22
C GLN A 283 47.14 -9.04 -20.46
N ASN A 284 46.56 -8.82 -21.65
CA ASN A 284 47.13 -9.29 -22.92
C ASN A 284 48.37 -8.48 -23.35
N ASP A 285 48.32 -7.15 -23.22
CA ASP A 285 49.46 -6.27 -23.48
C ASP A 285 50.57 -6.51 -22.45
N GLY A 286 50.24 -6.74 -21.18
CA GLY A 286 51.20 -6.97 -20.10
C GLY A 286 52.01 -8.25 -20.30
N THR A 287 51.39 -9.32 -20.79
CA THR A 287 52.08 -10.56 -21.16
C THR A 287 52.95 -10.38 -22.40
N GLU A 288 52.50 -9.63 -23.41
CA GLU A 288 53.30 -9.32 -24.59
C GLU A 288 54.50 -8.43 -24.24
N ILE A 289 54.31 -7.36 -23.47
CA ILE A 289 55.36 -6.46 -22.99
C ILE A 289 56.36 -7.22 -22.11
N LEU A 290 55.91 -8.12 -21.23
CA LEU A 290 56.80 -9.00 -20.46
C LEU A 290 57.63 -9.89 -21.38
N ARG A 291 57.00 -10.56 -22.35
CA ARG A 291 57.69 -11.43 -23.31
C ARG A 291 58.72 -10.68 -24.15
N ILE A 292 58.37 -9.48 -24.61
CA ILE A 292 59.26 -8.61 -25.39
C ILE A 292 60.42 -8.11 -24.51
N PHE A 293 60.14 -7.70 -23.28
CA PHE A 293 61.15 -7.30 -22.32
C PHE A 293 62.13 -8.44 -22.00
N ASP A 294 61.62 -9.65 -21.78
CA ASP A 294 62.45 -10.82 -21.50
C ASP A 294 63.33 -11.17 -22.71
N LYS A 295 62.83 -11.06 -23.95
CA LYS A 295 63.67 -11.20 -25.17
C LYS A 295 64.81 -10.17 -25.23
N ILE A 296 64.55 -8.91 -24.89
CA ILE A 296 65.58 -7.85 -24.86
C ILE A 296 66.61 -8.15 -23.74
N LYS A 297 66.14 -8.67 -22.60
CA LYS A 297 66.95 -9.04 -21.46
C LYS A 297 67.85 -10.24 -21.76
N GLU A 298 67.30 -11.31 -22.31
CA GLU A 298 68.03 -12.51 -22.75
C GLU A 298 69.11 -12.18 -23.78
N ALA A 299 68.85 -11.21 -24.67
CA ALA A 299 69.82 -10.73 -25.63
C ALA A 299 70.91 -9.80 -25.03
N ASN A 300 70.87 -9.48 -23.74
CA ASN A 300 71.73 -8.49 -23.08
C ASN A 300 71.70 -7.11 -23.77
N LEU A 301 70.51 -6.67 -24.17
CA LEU A 301 70.29 -5.42 -24.92
C LEU A 301 69.51 -4.35 -24.15
N VAL A 302 69.19 -4.55 -22.88
CA VAL A 302 68.39 -3.60 -22.07
C VAL A 302 68.97 -2.18 -22.10
N ASN A 303 70.24 -2.02 -21.74
CA ASN A 303 70.89 -0.70 -21.74
C ASN A 303 71.07 -0.13 -23.15
N ALA A 304 71.20 -0.99 -24.16
CA ALA A 304 71.30 -0.57 -25.55
C ALA A 304 69.96 -0.02 -26.06
N PHE A 305 68.86 -0.68 -25.70
CA PHE A 305 67.51 -0.20 -25.99
C PHE A 305 67.22 1.11 -25.27
N GLU A 306 67.50 1.22 -23.97
CA GLU A 306 67.27 2.44 -23.18
C GLU A 306 67.98 3.65 -23.79
N ASN A 307 69.28 3.53 -24.10
CA ASN A 307 70.03 4.60 -24.74
C ASN A 307 69.49 4.95 -26.13
N THR A 308 69.09 3.95 -26.90
CA THR A 308 68.51 4.13 -28.24
C THR A 308 67.17 4.87 -28.16
N ALA A 309 66.30 4.46 -27.25
CA ALA A 309 64.99 5.06 -27.02
C ALA A 309 65.11 6.50 -26.50
N ILE A 310 66.06 6.79 -25.60
CA ILE A 310 66.37 8.16 -25.15
C ILE A 310 66.86 9.03 -26.31
N ASN A 311 67.72 8.50 -27.18
CA ASN A 311 68.21 9.23 -28.36
C ASN A 311 67.07 9.55 -29.33
N ILE A 312 66.17 8.58 -29.58
CA ILE A 312 64.95 8.80 -30.37
C ILE A 312 64.10 9.92 -29.77
N LYS A 313 63.83 9.90 -28.45
CA LYS A 313 63.06 10.96 -27.77
C LYS A 313 63.72 12.33 -27.84
N LYS A 314 65.04 12.38 -28.00
CA LYS A 314 65.81 13.62 -28.21
C LYS A 314 65.88 14.06 -29.69
N GLY A 315 65.25 13.32 -30.60
CA GLY A 315 65.29 13.57 -32.05
C GLY A 315 66.65 13.28 -32.68
N ILE A 316 67.50 12.49 -32.02
CA ILE A 316 68.84 12.12 -32.50
C ILE A 316 68.68 10.95 -33.48
N ALA A 317 69.16 11.15 -34.71
CA ALA A 317 69.16 10.11 -35.74
C ALA A 317 70.14 8.97 -35.36
N LEU A 318 69.77 7.75 -35.71
CA LEU A 318 70.51 6.53 -35.38
C LEU A 318 71.33 6.06 -36.58
N LYS A 319 72.47 5.41 -36.30
CA LYS A 319 73.28 4.73 -37.32
C LYS A 319 72.80 3.29 -37.46
N GLU A 320 72.88 2.72 -38.67
CA GLU A 320 72.54 1.31 -38.92
C GLU A 320 73.37 0.33 -38.08
N SER A 321 74.58 0.72 -37.67
CA SER A 321 75.46 -0.09 -36.83
C SER A 321 75.10 -0.10 -35.34
N GLN A 322 74.01 0.56 -34.94
CA GLN A 322 73.59 0.64 -33.54
C GLN A 322 73.23 -0.75 -33.00
N LYS A 323 73.84 -1.11 -31.86
CA LYS A 323 73.68 -2.42 -31.24
C LYS A 323 72.21 -2.69 -30.91
N GLY A 324 71.65 -3.76 -31.50
CA GLY A 324 70.28 -4.21 -31.23
C GLY A 324 69.19 -3.61 -32.12
N LEU A 325 69.53 -2.69 -33.03
CA LEU A 325 68.56 -1.97 -33.88
C LEU A 325 67.59 -2.92 -34.61
N ASN A 326 68.11 -3.94 -35.30
CA ASN A 326 67.30 -4.91 -36.04
C ASN A 326 66.35 -5.70 -35.13
N LEU A 327 66.78 -6.04 -33.91
CA LEU A 327 65.94 -6.75 -32.96
C LEU A 327 64.80 -5.83 -32.50
N PHE A 328 65.11 -4.59 -32.16
CA PHE A 328 64.10 -3.63 -31.71
C PHE A 328 63.04 -3.34 -32.79
N LEU A 329 63.45 -3.22 -34.06
CA LEU A 329 62.53 -3.13 -35.20
C LEU A 329 61.68 -4.40 -35.35
N SER A 330 62.29 -5.59 -35.27
CA SER A 330 61.55 -6.86 -35.38
C SER A 330 60.57 -7.12 -34.24
N LEU A 331 60.80 -6.51 -33.08
CA LEU A 331 59.92 -6.55 -31.91
C LEU A 331 58.87 -5.43 -31.93
N GLY A 332 58.86 -4.59 -32.96
CA GLY A 332 57.90 -3.48 -33.10
C GLY A 332 58.06 -2.42 -32.01
N LEU A 333 59.27 -2.21 -31.47
CA LEU A 333 59.53 -1.21 -30.43
C LEU A 333 59.70 0.20 -30.99
N MET A 334 60.03 0.30 -32.26
CA MET A 334 60.21 1.56 -32.98
C MET A 334 59.93 1.33 -34.45
N ASP A 335 59.58 2.41 -35.13
CA ASP A 335 59.29 2.42 -36.56
C ASP A 335 60.08 3.52 -37.26
N PHE A 336 60.30 3.31 -38.56
CA PHE A 336 61.02 4.24 -39.42
C PHE A 336 60.24 5.55 -39.58
N GLU A 337 60.92 6.68 -39.40
CA GLU A 337 60.37 8.00 -39.65
C GLU A 337 60.91 8.60 -40.95
N SER A 338 62.24 8.71 -41.07
CA SER A 338 62.88 9.33 -42.23
C SER A 338 64.35 8.93 -42.35
N PHE A 339 64.90 9.04 -43.56
CA PHE A 339 66.32 8.79 -43.86
C PHE A 339 66.98 10.05 -44.40
N SER A 340 68.24 10.27 -43.99
CA SER A 340 69.07 11.38 -44.46
C SER A 340 70.25 10.85 -45.27
N ASP A 341 70.22 11.08 -46.59
CA ASP A 341 71.29 10.68 -47.51
C ASP A 341 72.62 11.38 -47.20
N TYR A 342 72.58 12.54 -46.53
CA TYR A 342 73.77 13.39 -46.32
C TYR A 342 74.71 12.84 -45.24
N ASP A 343 74.16 12.28 -44.17
CA ASP A 343 74.91 11.77 -43.02
C ASP A 343 74.74 10.26 -42.80
N ASN A 344 73.99 9.60 -43.69
CA ASN A 344 73.66 8.17 -43.62
C ASN A 344 73.05 7.79 -42.26
N THR A 345 72.15 8.65 -41.78
CA THR A 345 71.43 8.45 -40.52
C THR A 345 69.94 8.27 -40.76
N THR A 346 69.32 7.49 -39.89
CA THR A 346 67.89 7.18 -39.95
C THR A 346 67.21 7.67 -38.68
N LYS A 347 66.11 8.40 -38.83
CA LYS A 347 65.23 8.77 -37.73
C LYS A 347 64.17 7.70 -37.56
N TYR A 348 63.88 7.42 -36.30
CA TYR A 348 62.88 6.47 -35.86
C TYR A 348 62.01 7.15 -34.81
N PHE A 349 60.78 6.67 -34.64
CA PHE A 349 59.94 7.00 -33.49
C PHE A 349 59.66 5.74 -32.67
N LEU A 350 59.44 5.90 -31.36
CA LEU A 350 59.05 4.79 -30.50
C LEU A 350 57.57 4.48 -30.72
N THR A 351 57.23 3.20 -30.86
CA THR A 351 55.84 2.75 -30.82
C THR A 351 55.32 2.76 -29.38
N ASP A 352 54.01 2.59 -29.19
CA ASP A 352 53.40 2.47 -27.86
C ASP A 352 54.03 1.32 -27.05
N ILE A 353 54.38 0.21 -27.71
CA ILE A 353 55.09 -0.92 -27.08
C ILE A 353 56.50 -0.48 -26.66
N GLY A 354 57.22 0.23 -27.53
CA GLY A 354 58.54 0.79 -27.23
C GLY A 354 58.53 1.74 -26.04
N GLU A 355 57.53 2.61 -25.95
CA GLU A 355 57.35 3.54 -24.82
C GLU A 355 57.07 2.79 -23.51
N LYS A 356 56.16 1.81 -23.54
CA LYS A 356 55.84 0.97 -22.37
C LYS A 356 57.08 0.18 -21.89
N ILE A 357 57.90 -0.34 -22.80
CA ILE A 357 59.16 -1.05 -22.47
C ILE A 357 60.19 -0.10 -21.87
N LEU A 358 60.37 1.11 -22.44
CA LEU A 358 61.29 2.10 -21.91
C LEU A 358 60.92 2.49 -20.48
N LEU A 359 59.65 2.78 -20.23
CA LEU A 359 59.14 3.13 -18.90
C LEU A 359 59.40 2.00 -17.89
N LYS A 360 59.22 0.74 -18.30
CA LYS A 360 59.50 -0.43 -17.47
C LYS A 360 60.99 -0.60 -17.14
N ILE A 361 61.89 -0.23 -18.04
CA ILE A 361 63.35 -0.25 -17.78
C ILE A 361 63.71 0.85 -16.78
N SER A 362 63.23 2.07 -17.01
CA SER A 362 63.56 3.22 -16.18
C SER A 362 63.01 3.15 -14.75
N LEU A 363 61.99 2.33 -14.48
CA LEU A 363 61.47 2.07 -13.12
C LEU A 363 62.31 1.06 -12.31
N LYS A 364 63.22 0.31 -12.94
CA LYS A 364 64.09 -0.68 -12.26
C LYS A 364 65.46 -0.15 -11.86
N ASN A 365 65.86 0.98 -12.44
CA ASN A 365 67.06 1.74 -12.09
C ASN A 365 66.68 2.83 -11.07
#